data_AF-A0A934ATL4-F1
#
_entry.id   AF-A0A934ATL4-F1
#
_cell.length_a   1.000
_cell.length_b   1.000
_cell.length_c   1.000
_cell.angle_alpha   90.00
_cell.angle_beta   90.00
_cell.angle_gamma   90.00
#
_symmetry.space_group_name_H-M   'P 1'
#
loop_
_entity.id
_entity.type
_entity.pdbx_description
1 polymer ?
#
loop_
_entity_poly.entity_id
_entity_poly.type
_entity_poly.pdbx_seq_one_letter_code
_entity_poly.pdbx_strand_id
1 'polypeptide(L)'
;MQTIVISAVLLVLTALPASAATCSGCHPLPEDRSHTAHLSLKILKPAYGDVGITMNYVRDSEAYAFNCGNCHPADVSKHGNGALDIELSPSDAQGLKAKNSKNAGYSKEKKTCSGVYCHSSGGAGAFLEYRETPAWGASFDEFRCQSCHGSPPSYMNQAGRENSHINTGTPLAHLLGIHWDAAQGHTKETLTSRRSSNIGCSTCHYTTVSIDWDTTYRDRFSDLFTCSRCHDDKTVPAKNQTGIIANKSVHVNGIAEVSFRPEKFRTTARLARVPEGWTRTGGYKDPKGFDETVRELNSAVYIPAEKKCLNVACHLLGREVRWGEAITCDSCHKDFAEKK
;
A
#
# COMPACT_ATOMS: atom_id res chain seq x y z
N MET A 1 -41.31 -53.36 -58.99
CA MET A 1 -40.89 -52.01 -58.55
C MET A 1 -41.97 -51.49 -57.62
N GLN A 2 -41.77 -50.96 -56.41
CA GLN A 2 -40.65 -50.87 -55.48
C GLN A 2 -41.33 -50.37 -54.19
N THR A 3 -41.29 -51.16 -53.11
CA THR A 3 -42.01 -50.86 -51.86
C THR A 3 -41.30 -49.72 -51.12
N ILE A 4 -41.95 -48.57 -50.97
CA ILE A 4 -41.43 -47.43 -50.21
C ILE A 4 -41.71 -47.67 -48.72
N VAL A 5 -40.66 -47.97 -47.96
CA VAL A 5 -40.68 -48.02 -46.50
C VAL A 5 -40.45 -46.61 -45.98
N ILE A 6 -41.50 -46.01 -45.39
CA ILE A 6 -41.38 -44.73 -44.66
C ILE A 6 -40.86 -45.06 -43.26
N SER A 7 -39.54 -44.98 -43.07
CA SER A 7 -38.94 -44.98 -41.73
C SER A 7 -39.25 -43.66 -41.04
N ALA A 8 -40.11 -43.72 -40.02
CA ALA A 8 -40.27 -42.63 -39.06
C ALA A 8 -38.96 -42.48 -38.27
N VAL A 9 -38.17 -41.47 -38.62
CA VAL A 9 -37.03 -41.03 -37.81
C VAL A 9 -37.60 -40.38 -36.56
N LEU A 10 -37.56 -41.13 -35.46
CA LEU A 10 -37.82 -40.61 -34.12
C LEU A 10 -36.70 -39.62 -33.80
N LEU A 11 -36.95 -38.33 -34.03
CA LEU A 11 -36.08 -37.25 -33.60
C LEU A 11 -36.15 -37.20 -32.07
N VAL A 12 -35.25 -37.94 -31.41
CA VAL A 12 -34.97 -37.75 -29.99
C VAL A 12 -34.40 -36.35 -29.87
N LEU A 13 -35.24 -35.39 -29.43
CA LEU A 13 -34.74 -34.13 -28.89
C LEU A 13 -33.91 -34.50 -27.64
N THR A 14 -32.61 -34.68 -27.85
CA THR A 14 -31.65 -34.59 -26.75
C THR A 14 -31.76 -33.15 -26.24
N ALA A 15 -32.34 -32.99 -25.05
CA ALA A 15 -32.28 -31.74 -24.32
C ALA A 15 -30.83 -31.26 -24.33
N LEU A 16 -30.59 -30.13 -25.01
CA LEU A 16 -29.32 -29.43 -24.93
C LEU A 16 -28.99 -29.26 -23.44
N PRO A 17 -27.76 -29.58 -22.98
CA PRO A 17 -27.40 -29.30 -21.60
C PRO A 17 -27.63 -27.81 -21.36
N ALA A 18 -28.35 -27.51 -20.28
CA ALA A 18 -28.64 -26.15 -19.84
C ALA A 18 -27.40 -25.28 -20.04
N SER A 19 -27.55 -24.22 -20.85
CA SER A 19 -26.58 -23.17 -21.03
C SER A 19 -25.91 -22.85 -19.71
N ALA A 20 -24.57 -22.89 -19.67
CA ALA A 20 -23.74 -22.61 -18.50
C ALA A 20 -24.40 -21.55 -17.61
N ALA A 21 -25.02 -21.99 -16.51
CA ALA A 21 -25.68 -21.09 -15.60
C ALA A 21 -24.58 -20.21 -14.99
N THR A 22 -24.51 -18.95 -15.45
CA THR A 22 -23.78 -17.91 -14.73
C THR A 22 -24.29 -17.87 -13.29
N CYS A 23 -23.49 -17.46 -12.30
CA CYS A 23 -23.92 -17.45 -10.88
C CYS A 23 -25.32 -16.85 -10.67
N SER A 24 -25.62 -15.78 -11.42
CA SER A 24 -26.91 -15.07 -11.47
C SER A 24 -28.13 -15.95 -11.82
N GLY A 25 -27.92 -17.13 -12.41
CA GLY A 25 -28.97 -18.08 -12.76
C GLY A 25 -29.53 -18.85 -11.56
N CYS A 26 -28.76 -18.95 -10.47
CA CYS A 26 -29.22 -19.59 -9.23
C CYS A 26 -29.50 -18.58 -8.12
N HIS A 27 -28.68 -17.54 -8.00
CA HIS A 27 -28.90 -16.46 -7.04
C HIS A 27 -28.40 -15.12 -7.60
N PRO A 28 -29.00 -13.98 -7.23
CA PRO A 28 -28.45 -12.69 -7.62
C PRO A 28 -27.03 -12.53 -7.07
N LEU A 29 -26.17 -11.87 -7.84
CA LEU A 29 -24.89 -11.43 -7.30
C LEU A 29 -25.15 -10.37 -6.22
N PRO A 30 -24.39 -10.37 -5.12
CA PRO A 30 -24.66 -9.46 -4.03
C PRO A 30 -24.32 -8.01 -4.43
N GLU A 31 -25.30 -7.13 -4.29
CA GLU A 31 -25.19 -5.69 -4.61
C GLU A 31 -25.27 -4.80 -3.36
N ASP A 32 -25.25 -5.37 -2.16
CA ASP A 32 -25.25 -4.57 -0.95
C ASP A 32 -23.96 -3.76 -0.79
N ARG A 33 -24.04 -2.71 0.03
CA ARG A 33 -22.96 -1.75 0.27
C ARG A 33 -21.64 -2.41 0.68
N SER A 34 -21.70 -3.57 1.33
CA SER A 34 -20.51 -4.21 1.89
C SER A 34 -19.84 -5.14 0.89
N HIS A 35 -20.62 -5.87 0.09
CA HIS A 35 -20.07 -6.60 -1.05
C HIS A 35 -19.49 -5.64 -2.08
N THR A 36 -20.15 -4.53 -2.40
CA THR A 36 -19.61 -3.51 -3.33
C THR A 36 -18.35 -2.79 -2.82
N ALA A 37 -18.01 -2.90 -1.53
CA ALA A 37 -16.73 -2.43 -0.99
C ALA A 37 -15.55 -3.36 -1.29
N HIS A 38 -15.82 -4.66 -1.50
CA HIS A 38 -14.81 -5.70 -1.73
C HIS A 38 -14.87 -6.31 -3.14
N LEU A 39 -16.01 -6.20 -3.79
CA LEU A 39 -16.31 -6.76 -5.10
C LEU A 39 -16.49 -5.61 -6.11
N SER A 40 -15.91 -5.80 -7.29
CA SER A 40 -16.24 -5.01 -8.47
C SER A 40 -16.56 -5.95 -9.61
N LEU A 41 -17.85 -6.08 -9.94
CA LEU A 41 -18.31 -6.92 -11.05
C LEU A 41 -17.90 -6.39 -12.42
N LYS A 42 -17.42 -5.14 -12.49
CA LYS A 42 -16.80 -4.57 -13.69
C LYS A 42 -15.38 -5.12 -13.93
N ILE A 43 -14.73 -5.62 -12.88
CA ILE A 43 -13.35 -6.13 -12.90
C ILE A 43 -13.34 -7.65 -12.87
N LEU A 44 -14.14 -8.24 -11.98
CA LEU A 44 -14.12 -9.67 -11.71
C LEU A 44 -14.96 -10.44 -12.72
N LYS A 45 -14.53 -11.69 -12.94
CA LYS A 45 -15.36 -12.76 -13.47
C LYS A 45 -15.65 -13.70 -12.30
N PRO A 46 -16.76 -13.51 -11.56
CA PRO A 46 -17.01 -14.28 -10.34
C PRO A 46 -17.14 -15.77 -10.66
N ALA A 47 -16.41 -16.58 -9.90
CA ALA A 47 -16.54 -18.02 -9.89
C ALA A 47 -16.49 -18.52 -8.44
N TYR A 48 -17.25 -19.56 -8.14
CA TYR A 48 -17.24 -20.13 -6.80
C TYR A 48 -15.85 -20.67 -6.47
N GLY A 49 -15.36 -20.37 -5.26
CA GLY A 49 -14.05 -20.76 -4.78
C GLY A 49 -12.86 -20.00 -5.39
N ASP A 50 -13.07 -19.12 -6.36
CA ASP A 50 -11.98 -18.31 -6.92
C ASP A 50 -11.45 -17.32 -5.86
N VAL A 51 -10.13 -17.29 -5.68
CA VAL A 51 -9.41 -16.43 -4.75
C VAL A 51 -8.74 -15.24 -5.45
N GLY A 52 -9.02 -15.04 -6.74
CA GLY A 52 -8.47 -13.94 -7.53
C GLY A 52 -8.68 -12.57 -6.88
N ILE A 53 -7.69 -11.71 -7.07
CA ILE A 53 -7.66 -10.34 -6.55
C ILE A 53 -7.56 -9.35 -7.71
N THR A 54 -7.77 -8.06 -7.43
CA THR A 54 -7.79 -6.99 -8.44
C THR A 54 -6.64 -7.10 -9.45
N MET A 55 -5.42 -7.30 -8.96
CA MET A 55 -4.20 -7.39 -9.78
C MET A 55 -4.21 -8.53 -10.80
N ASN A 56 -4.94 -9.62 -10.55
CA ASN A 56 -5.03 -10.74 -11.48
C ASN A 56 -5.86 -10.40 -12.73
N TYR A 57 -6.71 -9.38 -12.68
CA TYR A 57 -7.63 -9.03 -13.76
C TYR A 57 -7.30 -7.68 -14.39
N VAL A 58 -6.93 -6.68 -13.57
CA VAL A 58 -6.63 -5.32 -14.03
C VAL A 58 -5.41 -4.79 -13.29
N ARG A 59 -4.43 -4.33 -14.06
CA ARG A 59 -3.33 -3.50 -13.55
C ARG A 59 -3.80 -2.05 -13.58
N ASP A 60 -3.58 -1.33 -12.49
CA ASP A 60 -4.02 0.07 -12.33
C ASP A 60 -5.55 0.25 -12.18
N SER A 61 -6.05 -0.12 -11.00
CA SER A 61 -7.47 -0.08 -10.69
C SER A 61 -7.77 0.87 -9.54
N GLU A 62 -8.77 1.73 -9.70
CA GLU A 62 -9.30 2.57 -8.63
C GLU A 62 -10.33 1.84 -7.73
N ALA A 63 -10.63 0.57 -8.00
CA ALA A 63 -11.55 -0.26 -7.23
C ALA A 63 -10.85 -1.51 -6.66
N TYR A 64 -11.28 -1.94 -5.47
CA TYR A 64 -10.96 -3.27 -4.97
C TYR A 64 -11.89 -4.29 -5.62
N ALA A 65 -11.33 -5.47 -5.90
CA ALA A 65 -12.06 -6.58 -6.46
C ALA A 65 -11.42 -7.88 -5.94
N PHE A 66 -12.08 -8.54 -5.01
CA PHE A 66 -11.66 -9.82 -4.45
C PHE A 66 -12.72 -10.88 -4.78
N ASN A 67 -12.36 -11.96 -5.45
CA ASN A 67 -13.33 -13.01 -5.76
C ASN A 67 -13.80 -13.76 -4.50
N CYS A 68 -14.95 -14.41 -4.61
CA CYS A 68 -15.74 -14.92 -3.49
C CYS A 68 -14.97 -15.86 -2.55
N GLY A 69 -14.02 -16.66 -3.07
CA GLY A 69 -13.20 -17.59 -2.29
C GLY A 69 -12.26 -16.92 -1.28
N ASN A 70 -12.07 -15.60 -1.36
CA ASN A 70 -11.34 -14.84 -0.33
C ASN A 70 -12.11 -14.74 0.99
N CYS A 71 -13.43 -14.93 0.98
CA CYS A 71 -14.29 -14.85 2.18
C CYS A 71 -15.13 -16.10 2.40
N HIS A 72 -15.55 -16.74 1.31
CA HIS A 72 -16.36 -17.95 1.34
C HIS A 72 -15.48 -19.20 1.24
N PRO A 73 -15.99 -20.38 1.61
CA PRO A 73 -15.31 -21.63 1.31
C PRO A 73 -15.05 -21.79 -0.19
N ALA A 74 -13.94 -22.45 -0.53
CA ALA A 74 -13.70 -22.94 -1.89
C ALA A 74 -14.24 -24.36 -2.11
N ASP A 75 -14.64 -25.03 -1.04
CA ASP A 75 -15.21 -26.37 -1.05
C ASP A 75 -16.60 -26.37 -1.71
N VAL A 76 -16.70 -26.99 -2.88
CA VAL A 76 -17.95 -27.07 -3.66
C VAL A 76 -19.10 -27.73 -2.90
N SER A 77 -18.82 -28.58 -1.91
CA SER A 77 -19.88 -29.20 -1.09
C SER A 77 -20.59 -28.18 -0.19
N LYS A 78 -19.94 -27.04 0.08
CA LYS A 78 -20.53 -25.88 0.77
C LYS A 78 -21.18 -24.89 -0.20
N HIS A 79 -21.14 -25.14 -1.51
CA HIS A 79 -21.89 -24.36 -2.48
C HIS A 79 -23.30 -24.91 -2.62
N GLY A 80 -24.32 -24.06 -2.40
CA GLY A 80 -25.72 -24.45 -2.58
C GLY A 80 -26.31 -25.31 -1.46
N ASN A 81 -25.66 -25.37 -0.28
CA ASN A 81 -26.15 -26.08 0.90
C ASN A 81 -27.27 -25.35 1.67
N GLY A 82 -27.77 -24.22 1.15
CA GLY A 82 -28.80 -23.39 1.80
C GLY A 82 -28.28 -22.49 2.92
N ALA A 83 -26.97 -22.44 3.17
CA ALA A 83 -26.35 -21.58 4.18
C ALA A 83 -25.40 -20.55 3.54
N LEU A 84 -25.30 -19.38 4.17
CA LEU A 84 -24.25 -18.41 3.86
C LEU A 84 -23.03 -18.72 4.73
N ASP A 85 -22.11 -19.48 4.17
CA ASP A 85 -20.88 -19.88 4.86
C ASP A 85 -19.77 -18.87 4.64
N ILE A 86 -19.18 -18.38 5.73
CA ILE A 86 -17.95 -17.57 5.70
C ILE A 86 -16.84 -18.44 6.28
N GLU A 87 -15.76 -18.59 5.54
CA GLU A 87 -14.59 -19.36 5.94
C GLU A 87 -13.38 -18.47 5.74
N LEU A 88 -12.72 -18.08 6.82
CA LEU A 88 -11.55 -17.20 6.79
C LEU A 88 -10.28 -17.90 7.24
N SER A 89 -10.38 -19.18 7.64
CA SER A 89 -9.22 -19.97 8.02
C SER A 89 -8.20 -20.05 6.87
N PRO A 90 -6.89 -19.99 7.19
CA PRO A 90 -5.83 -20.18 6.20
C PRO A 90 -5.61 -21.67 5.85
N SER A 91 -6.23 -22.62 6.57
CA SER A 91 -6.08 -24.05 6.29
C SER A 91 -6.60 -24.38 4.88
N ASP A 92 -5.74 -24.91 4.02
CA ASP A 92 -5.99 -25.24 2.60
C ASP A 92 -6.37 -24.03 1.71
N ALA A 93 -6.17 -22.80 2.22
CA ALA A 93 -6.43 -21.58 1.47
C ALA A 93 -5.28 -21.22 0.52
N GLN A 94 -5.63 -20.50 -0.55
CA GLN A 94 -4.69 -19.91 -1.49
C GLN A 94 -4.79 -18.37 -1.46
N GLY A 95 -3.86 -17.69 -2.13
CA GLY A 95 -3.89 -16.23 -2.28
C GLY A 95 -3.79 -15.49 -0.95
N LEU A 96 -4.57 -14.40 -0.81
CA LEU A 96 -4.53 -13.56 0.40
C LEU A 96 -5.09 -14.26 1.63
N LYS A 97 -6.08 -15.14 1.47
CA LYS A 97 -6.68 -15.89 2.57
C LYS A 97 -5.67 -16.80 3.28
N ALA A 98 -4.66 -17.32 2.55
CA ALA A 98 -3.57 -18.09 3.14
C ALA A 98 -2.70 -17.28 4.13
N LYS A 99 -2.76 -15.94 4.07
CA LYS A 99 -2.04 -15.03 4.98
C LYS A 99 -2.87 -14.65 6.21
N ASN A 100 -4.09 -15.15 6.35
CA ASN A 100 -4.90 -14.92 7.53
C ASN A 100 -4.30 -15.60 8.77
N SER A 101 -4.68 -15.10 9.94
CA SER A 101 -4.43 -15.78 11.21
C SER A 101 -5.14 -17.12 11.25
N LYS A 102 -4.58 -18.09 11.97
CA LYS A 102 -5.27 -19.37 12.24
C LYS A 102 -6.61 -19.18 12.96
N ASN A 103 -6.77 -18.07 13.67
CA ASN A 103 -7.99 -17.71 14.39
C ASN A 103 -8.83 -16.66 13.64
N ALA A 104 -8.60 -16.49 12.33
CA ALA A 104 -9.37 -15.54 11.55
C ALA A 104 -10.86 -15.94 11.51
N GLY A 105 -11.73 -14.95 11.66
CA GLY A 105 -13.16 -15.23 11.77
C GLY A 105 -14.01 -14.00 11.52
N TYR A 106 -15.29 -14.27 11.30
CA TYR A 106 -16.33 -13.27 11.15
C TYR A 106 -17.33 -13.39 12.30
N SER A 107 -17.52 -12.32 13.07
CA SER A 107 -18.59 -12.26 14.07
C SER A 107 -19.88 -11.82 13.40
N LYS A 108 -20.92 -12.65 13.44
CA LYS A 108 -22.25 -12.31 12.91
C LYS A 108 -22.92 -11.20 13.75
N GLU A 109 -22.65 -11.19 15.05
CA GLU A 109 -23.21 -10.26 16.02
C GLU A 109 -22.65 -8.85 15.82
N LYS A 110 -21.31 -8.74 15.73
CA LYS A 110 -20.62 -7.46 15.53
C LYS A 110 -20.54 -7.07 14.05
N LYS A 111 -20.75 -8.03 13.15
CA LYS A 111 -20.50 -7.92 11.71
C LYS A 111 -19.06 -7.51 11.40
N THR A 112 -18.08 -7.97 12.19
CA THR A 112 -16.67 -7.62 12.00
C THR A 112 -15.85 -8.84 11.63
N CYS A 113 -14.76 -8.61 10.90
CA CYS A 113 -13.73 -9.61 10.64
C CYS A 113 -12.58 -9.40 11.61
N SER A 114 -11.96 -10.48 12.06
CA SER A 114 -10.73 -10.45 12.85
C SER A 114 -9.70 -11.40 12.26
N GLY A 115 -8.42 -11.10 12.45
CA GLY A 115 -7.34 -11.97 11.99
C GLY A 115 -7.19 -12.10 10.48
N VAL A 116 -7.81 -11.21 9.68
CA VAL A 116 -7.77 -11.28 8.20
C VAL A 116 -6.71 -10.37 7.61
N TYR A 117 -5.93 -10.87 6.65
CA TYR A 117 -4.79 -10.17 6.07
C TYR A 117 -5.19 -8.87 5.35
N CYS A 118 -6.33 -8.86 4.66
CA CYS A 118 -6.84 -7.66 3.97
C CYS A 118 -7.11 -6.48 4.90
N HIS A 119 -7.27 -6.74 6.21
CA HIS A 119 -7.43 -5.73 7.25
C HIS A 119 -6.30 -5.81 8.26
N SER A 120 -5.08 -5.94 7.77
CA SER A 120 -3.87 -5.97 8.58
C SER A 120 -3.02 -4.73 8.35
N SER A 121 -1.91 -4.65 9.08
CA SER A 121 -0.81 -3.74 8.85
C SER A 121 0.10 -4.16 7.70
N GLY A 122 -0.27 -5.14 6.86
CA GLY A 122 0.44 -5.50 5.62
C GLY A 122 1.91 -5.91 5.80
N GLY A 123 2.41 -5.87 7.04
CA GLY A 123 3.76 -6.24 7.41
C GLY A 123 3.99 -7.73 7.23
N ALA A 124 5.23 -8.15 7.42
CA ALA A 124 5.63 -9.54 7.20
C ALA A 124 6.03 -10.24 8.51
N GLY A 125 5.73 -11.54 8.60
CA GLY A 125 6.16 -12.38 9.73
C GLY A 125 5.67 -11.85 11.08
N ALA A 126 6.60 -11.67 12.03
CA ALA A 126 6.31 -11.20 13.38
C ALA A 126 5.77 -9.76 13.46
N PHE A 127 5.81 -9.03 12.34
CA PHE A 127 5.43 -7.62 12.24
C PHE A 127 4.04 -7.41 11.63
N LEU A 128 3.39 -8.49 11.19
CA LEU A 128 2.02 -8.48 10.71
C LEU A 128 1.06 -8.32 11.89
N GLU A 129 0.34 -7.20 11.92
CA GLU A 129 -0.66 -6.89 12.94
C GLU A 129 -2.03 -6.87 12.28
N TYR A 130 -2.95 -7.71 12.75
CA TYR A 130 -4.33 -7.66 12.29
C TYR A 130 -5.06 -6.52 12.99
N ARG A 131 -5.86 -5.78 12.23
CA ARG A 131 -6.62 -4.64 12.73
C ARG A 131 -8.08 -5.05 12.90
N GLU A 132 -8.71 -4.51 13.92
CA GLU A 132 -10.16 -4.65 14.05
C GLU A 132 -10.84 -3.86 12.92
N THR A 133 -11.72 -4.52 12.20
CA THR A 133 -12.43 -3.89 11.08
C THR A 133 -13.63 -3.10 11.59
N PRO A 134 -14.04 -2.04 10.89
CA PRO A 134 -15.39 -1.52 11.06
C PRO A 134 -16.41 -2.64 10.80
N ALA A 135 -17.60 -2.48 11.38
CA ALA A 135 -18.72 -3.38 11.08
C ALA A 135 -19.00 -3.41 9.57
N TRP A 136 -19.45 -4.54 9.05
CA TRP A 136 -19.73 -4.80 7.65
C TRP A 136 -20.74 -3.75 7.12
N GLY A 137 -20.30 -2.92 6.17
CA GLY A 137 -21.09 -1.82 5.59
C GLY A 137 -20.82 -0.45 6.21
N ALA A 138 -19.99 -0.38 7.26
CA ALA A 138 -19.40 0.85 7.76
C ALA A 138 -18.05 1.12 7.06
N SER A 139 -17.50 2.31 7.31
CA SER A 139 -16.19 2.74 6.82
C SER A 139 -15.27 3.07 7.98
N PHE A 140 -13.97 2.97 7.75
CA PHE A 140 -13.00 3.64 8.62
C PHE A 140 -13.30 5.15 8.65
N ASP A 141 -12.98 5.77 9.78
CA ASP A 141 -13.14 7.21 9.99
C ASP A 141 -12.16 8.03 9.13
N GLU A 142 -12.05 9.32 9.42
CA GLU A 142 -11.28 10.32 8.68
C GLU A 142 -9.77 10.00 8.57
N PHE A 143 -9.27 8.95 9.24
CA PHE A 143 -7.85 8.58 9.33
C PHE A 143 -7.50 7.23 8.65
N ARG A 144 -8.05 6.98 7.48
CA ARG A 144 -8.06 5.67 6.80
C ARG A 144 -6.72 4.92 6.75
N CYS A 145 -5.60 5.60 6.46
CA CYS A 145 -4.28 4.95 6.41
C CYS A 145 -3.78 4.58 7.82
N GLN A 146 -4.00 5.45 8.81
CA GLN A 146 -3.61 5.24 10.19
C GLN A 146 -4.40 4.11 10.84
N SER A 147 -5.66 3.92 10.44
CA SER A 147 -6.48 2.80 10.91
C SER A 147 -5.86 1.43 10.62
N CYS A 148 -4.94 1.34 9.65
CA CYS A 148 -4.29 0.09 9.28
C CYS A 148 -2.78 0.04 9.58
N HIS A 149 -2.00 1.07 9.25
CA HIS A 149 -0.52 1.01 9.31
C HIS A 149 0.16 2.20 9.99
N GLY A 150 -0.61 3.19 10.45
CA GLY A 150 -0.08 4.51 10.82
C GLY A 150 0.02 5.46 9.61
N SER A 151 0.05 6.76 9.88
CA SER A 151 0.36 7.80 8.89
C SER A 151 1.02 9.00 9.61
N PRO A 152 2.35 9.07 9.71
CA PRO A 152 3.35 8.14 9.17
C PRO A 152 3.29 6.77 9.86
N PRO A 153 3.90 5.72 9.28
CA PRO A 153 3.90 4.40 9.91
C PRO A 153 4.38 4.45 11.37
N SER A 154 3.53 4.04 12.31
CA SER A 154 3.65 4.36 13.75
C SER A 154 4.13 3.18 14.60
N TYR A 155 5.12 2.43 14.11
CA TYR A 155 5.75 1.35 14.87
C TYR A 155 7.14 1.76 15.36
N MET A 156 7.64 1.06 16.38
CA MET A 156 8.99 1.24 16.88
C MET A 156 10.02 1.06 15.76
N ASN A 157 11.04 1.92 15.76
CA ASN A 157 12.20 1.73 14.90
C ASN A 157 12.97 0.49 15.38
N GLN A 158 13.01 -0.54 14.55
CA GLN A 158 13.72 -1.79 14.83
C GLN A 158 14.16 -2.45 13.52
N ALA A 159 15.30 -3.14 13.55
CA ALA A 159 15.85 -3.80 12.38
C ALA A 159 14.80 -4.67 11.66
N GLY A 160 14.71 -4.52 10.34
CA GLY A 160 13.76 -5.25 9.50
C GLY A 160 12.35 -4.67 9.44
N ARG A 161 12.04 -3.57 10.14
CA ARG A 161 10.84 -2.74 9.89
C ARG A 161 11.13 -1.68 8.83
N GLU A 162 10.10 -1.21 8.14
CA GLU A 162 10.22 -0.29 7.02
C GLU A 162 10.76 1.08 7.44
N ASN A 163 10.49 1.50 8.68
CA ASN A 163 10.96 2.76 9.26
C ASN A 163 12.41 2.72 9.79
N SER A 164 13.11 1.58 9.69
CA SER A 164 14.48 1.47 10.20
C SER A 164 15.56 2.10 9.34
N HIS A 165 15.19 2.61 8.15
CA HIS A 165 16.08 3.36 7.26
C HIS A 165 16.59 4.67 7.83
N ILE A 166 15.89 5.26 8.80
CA ILE A 166 16.28 6.54 9.40
C ILE A 166 16.37 6.26 10.89
N ASN A 167 17.60 6.14 11.40
CA ASN A 167 17.92 5.81 12.79
C ASN A 167 17.59 6.96 13.76
N THR A 168 16.35 7.43 13.76
CA THR A 168 15.82 8.20 14.88
C THR A 168 15.19 7.19 15.82
N GLY A 169 15.53 7.23 17.11
CA GLY A 169 14.83 6.46 18.15
C GLY A 169 13.36 6.85 18.33
N THR A 170 12.78 7.57 17.37
CA THR A 170 11.40 8.05 17.35
C THR A 170 10.69 7.55 16.07
N PRO A 171 9.39 7.21 16.16
CA PRO A 171 8.59 6.67 15.04
C PRO A 171 8.30 7.69 13.92
N LEU A 172 8.82 8.91 13.99
CA LEU A 172 8.55 10.01 13.06
C LEU A 172 9.62 10.20 11.98
N ALA A 173 10.57 9.28 11.89
CA ALA A 173 11.69 9.31 10.96
C ALA A 173 11.28 9.51 9.49
N HIS A 174 10.08 9.03 9.11
CA HIS A 174 9.55 9.16 7.75
C HIS A 174 9.31 10.61 7.30
N LEU A 175 9.14 11.57 8.21
CA LEU A 175 8.74 12.95 7.87
C LEU A 175 9.88 13.96 7.90
N LEU A 176 11.02 13.57 8.46
CA LEU A 176 12.16 14.45 8.68
C LEU A 176 13.29 14.01 7.76
N GLY A 177 13.72 14.93 6.89
CA GLY A 177 14.86 14.69 6.01
C GLY A 177 16.13 14.27 6.77
N ILE A 178 17.10 13.75 6.03
CA ILE A 178 18.32 13.03 6.45
C ILE A 178 19.24 13.79 7.44
N HIS A 179 18.93 15.03 7.84
CA HIS A 179 19.79 15.86 8.71
C HIS A 179 19.02 16.60 9.81
N TRP A 180 18.23 15.86 10.60
CA TRP A 180 17.66 16.40 11.84
C TRP A 180 18.74 16.49 12.92
N ASP A 181 19.43 17.62 13.00
CA ASP A 181 19.95 18.08 14.28
C ASP A 181 19.78 19.59 14.38
N ALA A 182 19.31 20.02 15.54
CA ALA A 182 18.86 21.36 15.91
C ALA A 182 17.54 21.86 15.27
N ALA A 183 16.75 22.48 16.14
CA ALA A 183 15.44 23.11 15.94
C ALA A 183 15.36 24.25 14.88
N GLN A 184 16.24 24.23 13.87
CA GLN A 184 16.40 25.28 12.86
C GLN A 184 16.58 24.73 11.43
N GLY A 185 16.59 23.39 11.24
CA GLY A 185 16.96 22.76 9.95
C GLY A 185 15.88 22.74 8.85
N HIS A 186 14.61 22.91 9.21
CA HIS A 186 13.52 23.11 8.25
C HIS A 186 12.84 24.44 8.55
N THR A 187 13.52 25.55 8.23
CA THR A 187 12.85 26.86 8.29
C THR A 187 11.74 26.92 7.25
N LYS A 188 10.69 27.67 7.59
CA LYS A 188 9.58 28.17 6.75
C LYS A 188 9.90 28.36 5.25
N GLU A 189 11.13 28.75 4.91
CA GLU A 189 11.56 29.01 3.52
C GLU A 189 11.84 27.75 2.69
N THR A 190 12.23 26.64 3.33
CA THR A 190 12.72 25.43 2.65
C THR A 190 11.61 24.65 1.93
N LEU A 191 10.40 24.61 2.50
CA LEU A 191 9.21 23.98 1.92
C LEU A 191 8.46 24.91 0.96
N THR A 192 8.37 26.21 1.28
CA THR A 192 7.62 27.20 0.49
C THR A 192 8.27 27.51 -0.86
N SER A 193 9.55 27.19 -1.05
CA SER A 193 10.30 27.45 -2.27
C SER A 193 10.69 26.18 -3.06
N ARG A 194 10.13 25.00 -2.72
CA ARG A 194 10.47 23.70 -3.34
C ARG A 194 11.98 23.39 -3.30
N ARG A 195 12.66 23.82 -2.24
CA ARG A 195 14.11 23.64 -2.05
C ARG A 195 14.47 22.39 -1.27
N SER A 196 13.49 21.77 -0.62
CA SER A 196 13.60 20.43 -0.04
C SER A 196 12.47 19.57 -0.59
N SER A 197 12.77 18.30 -0.85
CA SER A 197 11.75 17.30 -1.14
C SER A 197 11.13 16.81 0.16
N ASN A 198 9.85 16.47 0.11
CA ASN A 198 9.16 15.81 1.22
C ASN A 198 9.32 14.30 1.06
N ILE A 199 9.49 13.59 2.17
CA ILE A 199 9.44 12.12 2.19
C ILE A 199 8.08 11.75 2.75
N GLY A 200 7.33 10.97 2.00
CA GLY A 200 6.10 10.36 2.47
C GLY A 200 5.81 9.05 1.74
N CYS A 201 4.60 8.52 1.89
CA CYS A 201 4.17 7.29 1.26
C CYS A 201 4.41 7.29 -0.26
N SER A 202 4.12 8.39 -0.96
CA SER A 202 4.25 8.47 -2.42
C SER A 202 5.70 8.49 -2.90
N THR A 203 6.66 8.80 -2.02
CA THR A 203 8.09 8.75 -2.33
C THR A 203 8.54 7.34 -2.68
N CYS A 204 8.03 6.32 -1.97
CA CYS A 204 8.43 4.92 -2.11
C CYS A 204 7.29 3.99 -2.58
N HIS A 205 6.03 4.42 -2.53
CA HIS A 205 4.86 3.66 -2.99
C HIS A 205 4.09 4.44 -4.07
N TYR A 206 4.81 5.08 -4.99
CA TYR A 206 4.27 6.00 -5.99
C TYR A 206 3.19 5.37 -6.89
N THR A 207 3.35 4.09 -7.25
CA THR A 207 2.35 3.36 -8.04
C THR A 207 1.08 3.09 -7.28
N THR A 208 1.11 3.13 -5.94
CA THR A 208 -0.03 2.79 -5.06
C THR A 208 -0.75 4.05 -4.59
N VAL A 209 0.02 5.10 -4.24
CA VAL A 209 -0.48 6.34 -3.64
C VAL A 209 -0.15 7.52 -4.56
N SER A 210 -1.18 8.21 -5.09
CA SER A 210 -0.98 9.34 -6.01
C SER A 210 -0.67 10.66 -5.32
N ILE A 211 -1.18 10.84 -4.10
CA ILE A 211 -0.86 12.01 -3.28
C ILE A 211 -0.85 11.62 -1.81
N ASP A 212 0.23 11.92 -1.12
CA ASP A 212 0.34 11.99 0.33
C ASP A 212 0.49 13.46 0.69
N TRP A 213 -0.62 14.18 0.72
CA TRP A 213 -0.61 15.53 1.26
C TRP A 213 -0.14 15.41 2.70
N ASP A 214 1.04 15.97 2.88
CA ASP A 214 1.93 15.71 3.98
C ASP A 214 1.21 15.65 5.34
N THR A 215 1.53 14.64 6.13
CA THR A 215 1.31 14.66 7.59
C THR A 215 2.12 15.79 8.23
N THR A 216 3.00 16.47 7.48
CA THR A 216 3.48 17.82 7.77
C THR A 216 2.54 18.93 7.26
N TYR A 217 1.31 19.00 7.80
CA TYR A 217 0.43 20.14 7.50
C TYR A 217 1.07 21.44 8.00
N ARG A 218 1.28 22.39 7.09
CA ARG A 218 1.62 23.78 7.42
C ARG A 218 0.40 24.45 8.03
N ASP A 219 0.46 24.75 9.33
CA ASP A 219 -0.52 25.62 9.96
C ASP A 219 -0.48 27.02 9.30
N ARG A 220 -1.55 27.38 8.59
CA ARG A 220 -1.68 28.67 7.90
C ARG A 220 -1.83 29.86 8.86
N PHE A 221 -2.10 29.59 10.15
CA PHE A 221 -2.32 30.64 11.15
C PHE A 221 -1.08 30.92 12.01
N SER A 222 -0.23 29.93 12.31
CA SER A 222 0.99 30.13 13.11
C SER A 222 2.30 30.13 12.32
N ASP A 223 2.31 29.70 11.06
CA ASP A 223 3.53 29.57 10.25
C ASP A 223 4.65 28.73 10.91
N LEU A 224 4.31 27.90 11.90
CA LEU A 224 5.22 27.03 12.66
C LEU A 224 4.85 25.55 12.48
N PHE A 225 5.88 24.70 12.45
CA PHE A 225 5.71 23.25 12.50
C PHE A 225 5.39 22.83 13.93
N THR A 226 4.10 22.75 14.27
CA THR A 226 3.64 22.22 15.57
C THR A 226 2.86 20.93 15.35
N CYS A 227 3.47 19.80 15.70
CA CYS A 227 2.87 18.48 15.59
C CYS A 227 1.51 18.42 16.34
N SER A 228 1.41 19.08 17.49
CA SER A 228 0.20 19.11 18.33
C SER A 228 -0.98 19.85 17.70
N ARG A 229 -0.80 20.89 16.90
CA ARG A 229 -1.94 21.55 16.23
C ARG A 229 -2.56 20.65 15.15
N CYS A 230 -1.72 19.89 14.45
CA CYS A 230 -2.20 18.98 13.41
C CYS A 230 -2.82 17.72 14.02
N HIS A 231 -2.22 17.16 15.09
CA HIS A 231 -2.69 15.93 15.72
C HIS A 231 -3.75 16.13 16.83
N ASP A 232 -3.77 17.26 17.54
CA ASP A 232 -4.60 17.44 18.75
C ASP A 232 -5.73 18.50 18.60
N ASP A 233 -5.55 19.53 17.78
CA ASP A 233 -6.50 20.67 17.70
C ASP A 233 -7.61 20.47 16.63
N LYS A 234 -8.73 19.83 16.97
CA LYS A 234 -9.83 19.49 16.03
C LYS A 234 -10.41 20.64 15.17
N THR A 235 -9.98 21.88 15.35
CA THR A 235 -10.52 23.07 14.65
C THR A 235 -9.83 23.40 13.32
N VAL A 236 -8.71 22.78 12.96
CA VAL A 236 -7.95 23.10 11.73
C VAL A 236 -8.56 22.44 10.47
N PRO A 237 -9.05 23.21 9.47
CA PRO A 237 -9.54 22.67 8.20
C PRO A 237 -8.40 22.12 7.33
N ALA A 238 -8.62 20.99 6.66
CA ALA A 238 -7.62 20.23 5.89
C ALA A 238 -6.52 19.54 6.73
N LYS A 239 -6.80 19.32 8.02
CA LYS A 239 -6.19 18.24 8.77
C LYS A 239 -6.21 16.94 7.98
N ASN A 240 -5.14 16.16 8.11
CA ASN A 240 -5.20 14.73 7.80
C ASN A 240 -5.74 14.46 6.40
N GLN A 241 -5.18 15.13 5.40
CA GLN A 241 -5.45 14.78 4.02
C GLN A 241 -4.94 13.34 3.81
N THR A 242 -5.86 12.39 3.99
CA THR A 242 -5.57 10.97 3.82
C THR A 242 -4.95 10.78 2.46
N GLY A 243 -3.81 10.07 2.44
CA GLY A 243 -3.18 9.72 1.18
C GLY A 243 -4.20 9.04 0.26
N ILE A 244 -4.20 9.40 -1.02
CA ILE A 244 -5.12 8.80 -1.99
C ILE A 244 -4.51 7.51 -2.50
N ILE A 245 -5.12 6.38 -2.17
CA ILE A 245 -4.81 5.10 -2.81
C ILE A 245 -5.35 5.15 -4.24
N ALA A 246 -4.48 5.49 -5.17
CA ALA A 246 -4.81 5.62 -6.58
C ALA A 246 -4.96 4.26 -7.25
N ASN A 247 -4.09 3.33 -6.88
CA ASN A 247 -4.05 2.01 -7.48
C ASN A 247 -4.28 0.93 -6.43
N LYS A 248 -5.54 0.53 -6.32
CA LYS A 248 -6.00 -0.55 -5.45
C LYS A 248 -5.58 -1.94 -5.93
N SER A 249 -5.07 -2.08 -7.16
CA SER A 249 -4.53 -3.35 -7.65
C SER A 249 -3.22 -3.75 -6.96
N VAL A 250 -2.43 -2.77 -6.50
CA VAL A 250 -1.13 -2.99 -5.85
C VAL A 250 -1.14 -2.62 -4.36
N HIS A 251 -2.27 -2.14 -3.82
CA HIS A 251 -2.36 -1.81 -2.40
C HIS A 251 -2.58 -3.04 -1.52
N VAL A 252 -3.52 -3.92 -1.88
CA VAL A 252 -3.83 -5.14 -1.12
C VAL A 252 -3.68 -6.34 -2.06
N ASN A 253 -2.44 -6.76 -2.29
CA ASN A 253 -2.09 -7.88 -3.17
C ASN A 253 -1.16 -8.92 -2.53
N GLY A 254 -0.79 -8.74 -1.26
CA GLY A 254 0.05 -9.69 -0.52
C GLY A 254 1.54 -9.51 -0.76
N ILE A 255 1.94 -8.49 -1.52
CA ILE A 255 3.31 -8.16 -1.90
C ILE A 255 3.60 -6.72 -1.44
N ALA A 256 4.78 -6.50 -0.87
CA ALA A 256 5.27 -5.16 -0.59
C ALA A 256 5.82 -4.54 -1.88
N GLU A 257 4.97 -3.77 -2.57
CA GLU A 257 5.32 -3.07 -3.80
C GLU A 257 6.01 -1.74 -3.46
N VAL A 258 7.27 -1.60 -3.87
CA VAL A 258 8.03 -0.34 -3.73
C VAL A 258 8.24 0.21 -5.13
N SER A 259 7.71 1.40 -5.37
CA SER A 259 7.91 2.18 -6.59
C SER A 259 8.24 3.61 -6.22
N PHE A 260 9.35 4.10 -6.72
CA PHE A 260 9.80 5.44 -6.39
C PHE A 260 9.15 6.51 -7.27
N ARG A 261 8.97 7.69 -6.69
CA ARG A 261 8.42 8.86 -7.39
C ARG A 261 9.36 9.33 -8.51
N PRO A 262 8.85 9.73 -9.69
CA PRO A 262 9.65 10.27 -10.79
C PRO A 262 10.05 11.72 -10.52
N GLU A 263 10.85 11.95 -9.48
CA GLU A 263 11.39 13.27 -9.16
C GLU A 263 12.81 13.17 -8.63
N LYS A 264 13.57 14.25 -8.82
CA LYS A 264 14.85 14.43 -8.13
C LYS A 264 14.60 14.81 -6.68
N PHE A 265 15.42 14.29 -5.79
CA PHE A 265 15.31 14.55 -4.37
C PHE A 265 16.19 15.75 -3.97
N ARG A 266 15.65 16.67 -3.17
CA ARG A 266 16.30 17.92 -2.77
C ARG A 266 16.49 18.01 -1.26
N THR A 267 17.59 18.63 -0.85
CA THR A 267 17.88 18.94 0.56
C THR A 267 18.51 20.32 0.73
N THR A 268 18.20 20.97 1.85
CA THR A 268 18.80 22.26 2.24
C THR A 268 19.88 22.14 3.31
N ALA A 269 20.21 20.91 3.73
CA ALA A 269 21.30 20.64 4.67
C ALA A 269 22.66 21.16 4.17
N ARG A 270 22.85 21.23 2.84
CA ARG A 270 23.98 21.88 2.14
C ARG A 270 25.32 21.58 2.81
N LEU A 271 25.82 20.37 2.60
CA LEU A 271 27.10 19.93 3.16
C LEU A 271 28.26 20.79 2.65
N ALA A 272 29.35 20.90 3.40
CA ALA A 272 30.53 21.67 2.95
C ALA A 272 31.09 21.19 1.60
N ARG A 273 30.95 19.89 1.31
CA ARG A 273 31.21 19.28 0.00
C ARG A 273 29.93 18.64 -0.52
N VAL A 274 29.64 18.83 -1.80
CA VAL A 274 28.52 18.16 -2.48
C VAL A 274 28.93 16.70 -2.70
N PRO A 275 28.19 15.72 -2.17
CA PRO A 275 28.50 14.30 -2.37
C PRO A 275 28.41 13.90 -3.85
N GLU A 276 29.08 12.82 -4.23
CA GLU A 276 28.89 12.23 -5.55
C GLU A 276 27.43 11.84 -5.78
N GLY A 277 26.91 12.08 -6.98
CA GLY A 277 25.50 11.87 -7.30
C GLY A 277 24.57 13.01 -6.90
N TRP A 278 25.11 14.13 -6.39
CA TRP A 278 24.37 15.35 -6.08
C TRP A 278 24.93 16.55 -6.84
N THR A 279 24.07 17.54 -7.07
CA THR A 279 24.42 18.84 -7.65
C THR A 279 23.93 19.95 -6.74
N ARG A 280 24.70 21.03 -6.63
CA ARG A 280 24.32 22.20 -5.83
C ARG A 280 23.77 23.31 -6.71
N THR A 281 22.64 23.85 -6.28
CA THR A 281 22.16 25.16 -6.71
C THR A 281 22.57 26.19 -5.66
N GLY A 282 23.24 27.27 -6.08
CA GLY A 282 23.73 28.32 -5.18
C GLY A 282 25.09 28.03 -4.54
N GLY A 283 25.51 28.87 -3.60
CA GLY A 283 26.76 28.71 -2.84
C GLY A 283 26.61 27.85 -1.58
N TYR A 284 27.73 27.48 -0.96
CA TYR A 284 27.70 26.92 0.40
C TYR A 284 27.07 27.93 1.36
N LYS A 285 26.08 27.50 2.14
CA LYS A 285 25.25 28.35 3.03
C LYS A 285 24.47 29.46 2.33
N ASP A 286 24.33 29.47 1.01
CA ASP A 286 23.47 30.41 0.29
C ASP A 286 22.01 30.19 0.71
N PRO A 287 21.30 31.18 1.30
CA PRO A 287 19.93 31.04 1.80
C PRO A 287 18.91 30.59 0.74
N LYS A 288 19.23 30.73 -0.55
CA LYS A 288 18.39 30.25 -1.66
C LYS A 288 18.86 28.93 -2.28
N GLY A 289 20.02 28.42 -1.86
CA GLY A 289 20.61 27.20 -2.40
C GLY A 289 20.00 25.91 -1.85
N PHE A 290 20.24 24.82 -2.56
CA PHE A 290 19.88 23.45 -2.20
C PHE A 290 20.79 22.46 -2.93
N ASP A 291 20.92 21.25 -2.39
CA ASP A 291 21.53 20.12 -3.08
C ASP A 291 20.42 19.23 -3.64
N GLU A 292 20.57 18.76 -4.87
CA GLU A 292 19.61 17.91 -5.58
C GLU A 292 20.30 16.68 -6.17
N THR A 293 19.64 15.53 -6.14
CA THR A 293 20.15 14.31 -6.78
C THR A 293 20.28 14.49 -8.29
N VAL A 294 21.35 13.96 -8.89
CA VAL A 294 21.55 14.08 -10.35
C VAL A 294 20.57 13.21 -11.13
N ARG A 295 20.05 12.13 -10.52
CA ARG A 295 19.02 11.24 -11.08
C ARG A 295 17.72 11.36 -10.30
N GLU A 296 16.61 11.06 -10.98
CA GLU A 296 15.31 10.89 -10.36
C GLU A 296 15.25 9.60 -9.53
N LEU A 297 14.40 9.57 -8.51
CA LEU A 297 14.26 8.42 -7.62
C LEU A 297 13.69 7.18 -8.32
N ASN A 298 12.83 7.35 -9.32
CA ASN A 298 12.29 6.25 -10.14
C ASN A 298 13.38 5.46 -10.93
N SER A 299 14.62 5.93 -10.97
CA SER A 299 15.74 5.16 -11.50
C SER A 299 16.19 4.04 -10.56
N ALA A 300 15.69 4.04 -9.33
CA ALA A 300 15.97 3.03 -8.33
C ALA A 300 15.12 1.76 -8.55
N VAL A 301 15.70 0.61 -8.24
CA VAL A 301 15.04 -0.69 -8.36
C VAL A 301 14.98 -1.35 -6.99
N TYR A 302 13.78 -1.74 -6.55
CA TYR A 302 13.59 -2.59 -5.38
C TYR A 302 13.44 -4.05 -5.81
N ILE A 303 14.19 -4.95 -5.16
CA ILE A 303 14.11 -6.40 -5.34
C ILE A 303 13.49 -7.00 -4.07
N PRO A 304 12.17 -7.30 -4.05
CA PRO A 304 11.47 -7.68 -2.83
C PRO A 304 12.03 -8.92 -2.14
N ALA A 305 12.43 -9.94 -2.92
CA ALA A 305 12.94 -11.21 -2.39
C ALA A 305 14.21 -11.04 -1.56
N GLU A 306 15.06 -10.08 -1.92
CA GLU A 306 16.34 -9.84 -1.25
C GLU A 306 16.29 -8.59 -0.36
N LYS A 307 15.15 -7.88 -0.35
CA LYS A 307 15.00 -6.56 0.25
C LYS A 307 16.09 -5.59 -0.26
N LYS A 308 16.53 -5.70 -1.52
CA LYS A 308 17.62 -4.86 -2.03
C LYS A 308 17.08 -3.64 -2.76
N CYS A 309 17.71 -2.49 -2.54
CA CYS A 309 17.48 -1.29 -3.34
C CYS A 309 18.76 -0.96 -4.12
N LEU A 310 18.64 -0.81 -5.43
CA LEU A 310 19.73 -0.49 -6.35
C LEU A 310 19.50 0.89 -6.95
N ASN A 311 20.59 1.63 -7.21
CA ASN A 311 20.56 2.94 -7.87
C ASN A 311 19.68 3.99 -7.16
N VAL A 312 19.48 3.85 -5.85
CA VAL A 312 18.71 4.82 -5.08
C VAL A 312 19.45 6.16 -5.07
N ALA A 313 18.84 7.19 -5.67
CA ALA A 313 19.48 8.48 -5.85
C ALA A 313 19.92 9.12 -4.51
N CYS A 314 19.22 8.81 -3.41
CA CYS A 314 19.58 9.26 -2.07
C CYS A 314 20.81 8.56 -1.45
N HIS A 315 21.22 7.38 -1.93
CA HIS A 315 22.24 6.54 -1.28
C HIS A 315 23.62 6.61 -1.94
N LEU A 316 23.91 7.69 -2.68
CA LEU A 316 25.09 7.83 -3.52
C LEU A 316 25.03 6.81 -4.68
N LEU A 317 25.15 7.30 -5.91
CA LEU A 317 24.90 6.48 -7.09
C LEU A 317 25.77 5.20 -7.11
N GLY A 318 25.13 4.05 -7.25
CA GLY A 318 25.81 2.75 -7.36
C GLY A 318 25.96 1.95 -6.06
N ARG A 319 25.60 2.52 -4.89
CA ARG A 319 25.61 1.78 -3.63
C ARG A 319 24.36 0.91 -3.48
N GLU A 320 24.57 -0.39 -3.32
CA GLU A 320 23.51 -1.31 -2.86
C GLU A 320 23.19 -1.01 -1.39
N VAL A 321 21.89 -0.90 -1.08
CA VAL A 321 21.41 -0.86 0.31
C VAL A 321 20.31 -1.91 0.50
N ARG A 322 20.13 -2.38 1.73
CA ARG A 322 19.05 -3.32 2.06
C ARG A 322 17.95 -2.64 2.87
N TRP A 323 16.73 -2.96 2.50
CA TRP A 323 15.53 -2.49 3.15
C TRP A 323 15.48 -2.99 4.58
N GLY A 324 15.54 -2.04 5.50
CA GLY A 324 15.53 -2.27 6.94
C GLY A 324 16.90 -2.50 7.58
N GLU A 325 17.98 -2.24 6.83
CA GLU A 325 19.34 -2.15 7.35
C GLU A 325 19.55 -0.79 8.04
N ALA A 326 20.32 -0.78 9.13
CA ALA A 326 20.64 0.45 9.83
C ALA A 326 21.59 1.32 8.99
N ILE A 327 21.19 2.56 8.74
CA ILE A 327 22.04 3.56 8.10
C ILE A 327 22.84 4.29 9.20
N THR A 328 24.15 4.41 8.99
CA THR A 328 25.07 5.15 9.85
C THR A 328 25.56 6.42 9.16
N CYS A 329 26.19 7.34 9.89
CA CYS A 329 26.84 8.51 9.28
C CYS A 329 27.84 8.09 8.19
N ASP A 330 28.63 7.04 8.42
CA ASP A 330 29.59 6.49 7.45
C ASP A 330 28.93 5.93 6.19
N SER A 331 27.61 5.68 6.23
CA SER A 331 26.87 5.25 5.04
C SER A 331 26.78 6.34 3.97
N CYS A 332 26.94 7.60 4.34
CA CYS A 332 26.99 8.73 3.40
C CYS A 332 28.32 9.50 3.49
N HIS A 333 29.02 9.39 4.62
CA HIS A 333 30.19 10.21 4.92
C HIS A 333 31.54 9.46 4.84
N LYS A 334 31.58 8.26 4.26
CA LYS A 334 32.81 7.45 4.18
C LYS A 334 33.99 8.21 3.55
N ASP A 335 33.72 9.05 2.54
CA ASP A 335 34.73 9.82 1.81
C ASP A 335 35.28 11.03 2.58
N PHE A 336 34.72 11.36 3.74
CA PHE A 336 35.26 12.42 4.61
C PHE A 336 36.36 11.91 5.53
N ALA A 337 36.47 10.59 5.75
CA ALA A 337 37.49 9.99 6.61
C ALA A 337 38.84 9.77 5.90
N GLU A 338 38.86 9.62 4.58
CA GLU A 338 40.06 9.21 3.82
C GLU A 338 40.90 10.37 3.26
N LYS A 339 40.52 11.64 3.51
CA LYS A 339 41.31 12.82 3.09
C LYS A 339 41.65 13.69 4.29
N LYS A 340 42.59 13.21 5.12
CA LYS A 340 43.42 14.08 5.97
C LYS A 340 44.62 14.56 5.18
#